data_AF-A0A423KIG5-F1
#
_entry.id   AF-A0A423KIG5-F1
#
_cell.length_a   1.000
_cell.length_b   1.000
_cell.length_c   1.000
_cell.angle_alpha   90.00
_cell.angle_beta   90.00
_cell.angle_gamma   90.00
#
_symmetry.space_group_name_H-M   'P 1'
#
loop_
_entity.id
_entity.type
_entity.pdbx_description
1 polymer ?
#
loop_
_entity_poly.entity_id
_entity_poly.type
_entity_poly.pdbx_seq_one_letter_code
_entity_poly.pdbx_strand_id
1 'polypeptide(L)' 'MPDSRLAPPNPADYRFAVHCCAHKLDLTDKPDRAVGLFEHRAVAQQFGRLMWPSTFEVIDLVTGERV' A
#
# COMPACT_ATOMS: atom_id res chain seq x y z
N MET A 1 4.00 0.63 27.46
CA MET A 1 2.62 0.11 27.47
C MET A 1 1.93 0.54 26.19
N PRO A 2 1.09 -0.31 25.57
CA PRO A 2 0.25 0.15 24.46
C PRO A 2 -0.67 1.29 24.94
N ASP A 3 -0.83 2.32 24.11
CA ASP A 3 -1.76 3.42 24.40
C ASP A 3 -3.19 2.87 24.38
N SER A 4 -3.94 3.01 25.47
CA SER A 4 -5.28 2.45 25.63
C SER A 4 -6.32 3.07 24.68
N ARG A 5 -5.98 4.20 24.03
CA ARG A 5 -6.83 4.86 23.03
C ARG A 5 -6.64 4.30 21.62
N LEU A 6 -5.60 3.48 21.40
CA LEU A 6 -5.29 2.90 20.10
C LEU A 6 -5.60 1.40 20.13
N ALA A 7 -6.49 0.97 19.24
CA ALA A 7 -6.72 -0.46 19.03
C ALA A 7 -5.43 -1.10 18.48
N PRO A 8 -5.06 -2.32 18.92
CA PRO A 8 -3.98 -3.07 18.30
C PRO A 8 -4.30 -3.31 16.83
N PRO A 9 -3.38 -3.03 15.89
CA PRO A 9 -3.62 -3.30 14.48
C PRO A 9 -3.61 -4.80 14.23
N ASN A 10 -4.63 -5.31 13.55
CA ASN A 10 -4.66 -6.67 13.02
C ASN A 10 -4.27 -6.64 11.54
N PRO A 11 -3.17 -7.29 11.12
CA PRO A 11 -2.74 -7.30 9.72
C PRO A 11 -3.83 -7.77 8.73
N ALA A 12 -4.74 -8.64 9.16
CA ALA A 12 -5.82 -9.14 8.32
C ALA A 12 -6.88 -8.08 7.97
N ASP A 13 -6.94 -6.97 8.71
CA ASP A 13 -7.89 -5.88 8.45
C ASP A 13 -7.43 -5.01 7.26
N TYR A 14 -6.15 -5.08 6.88
CA TYR A 14 -5.58 -4.26 5.82
C TYR A 14 -5.52 -5.02 4.50
N ARG A 15 -6.54 -4.85 3.68
CA ARG A 15 -6.70 -5.56 2.40
C ARG A 15 -5.84 -5.02 1.26
N PHE A 16 -5.50 -3.73 1.26
CA PHE A 16 -4.87 -3.08 0.12
C PHE A 16 -3.43 -2.70 0.42
N ALA A 17 -2.50 -3.14 -0.42
CA ALA A 17 -1.09 -2.79 -0.34
C ALA A 17 -0.73 -1.77 -1.42
N VAL A 18 -0.08 -0.68 -1.02
CA VAL A 18 0.45 0.31 -1.97
C VAL A 18 1.91 -0.01 -2.24
N HIS A 19 2.31 -0.02 -3.52
CA HIS A 19 3.68 -0.12 -3.99
C HIS A 19 4.04 1.16 -4.76
N CYS A 20 5.27 1.65 -4.61
CA CYS A 20 5.74 2.86 -5.31
C CYS A 20 6.09 2.59 -6.79
N CYS A 21 6.45 1.34 -7.09
CA CYS A 21 6.90 0.84 -8.37
C CYS A 21 8.05 1.64 -8.99
N ALA A 22 9.09 1.95 -8.22
CA ALA A 22 10.28 2.68 -8.70
C ALA A 22 10.97 2.01 -9.91
N HIS A 23 10.78 0.70 -10.11
CA HIS A 23 11.25 -0.03 -11.30
C HIS A 23 10.67 0.53 -12.61
N LYS A 24 9.49 1.18 -12.61
CA LYS A 24 8.91 1.83 -13.79
C LYS A 24 9.71 3.04 -14.27
N LEU A 25 10.62 3.54 -13.44
CA LEU A 25 11.53 4.64 -13.73
C LEU A 25 12.99 4.17 -13.85
N ASP A 26 13.21 2.86 -13.96
CA ASP A 26 14.55 2.24 -14.01
C ASP A 26 15.43 2.56 -12.78
N LEU A 27 14.82 2.89 -11.64
CA LEU A 27 15.54 3.26 -10.41
C LEU A 27 15.94 2.04 -9.56
N THR A 28 15.33 0.88 -9.82
CA THR A 28 15.61 -0.37 -9.11
C THR A 28 15.21 -1.56 -9.97
N ASP A 29 15.93 -2.67 -9.81
CA ASP A 29 15.70 -3.96 -10.46
C ASP A 29 15.03 -4.98 -9.52
N LYS A 30 14.82 -4.62 -8.25
CA LYS A 30 14.24 -5.51 -7.22
C LYS A 30 12.72 -5.39 -7.17
N PRO A 31 12.01 -6.48 -6.79
CA PRO A 31 10.58 -6.42 -6.49
C PRO A 31 10.30 -5.34 -5.44
N ASP A 32 9.35 -4.47 -5.76
CA ASP A 32 9.00 -3.38 -4.88
C ASP A 32 8.21 -3.89 -3.67
N ARG A 33 8.53 -3.41 -2.48
CA ARG A 33 7.84 -3.81 -1.25
C ARG A 33 6.63 -2.89 -1.03
N ALA A 34 5.62 -3.40 -0.35
CA ALA A 34 4.50 -2.56 0.04
C ALA A 34 5.00 -1.44 0.98
N VAL A 35 4.75 -0.19 0.60
CA VAL A 35 5.11 1.00 1.38
C VAL A 35 4.04 1.37 2.40
N GLY A 36 2.82 0.85 2.23
CA GLY A 36 1.70 1.04 3.15
C GLY A 36 0.60 0.00 2.95
N LEU A 37 -0.08 -0.33 4.05
CA LEU A 37 -1.23 -1.22 4.09
C LEU A 37 -2.47 -0.42 4.51
N PHE A 38 -3.59 -0.67 3.84
CA PHE A 38 -4.81 0.10 4.00
C PHE A 38 -6.02 -0.83 4.01
N GLU A 39 -6.99 -0.53 4.88
CA GLU A 39 -8.28 -1.22 4.91
C GLU A 39 -9.14 -0.88 3.68
N HIS A 40 -9.07 0.37 3.20
CA HIS A 40 -9.94 0.87 2.13
C HIS A 40 -9.16 1.26 0.87
N ARG A 41 -9.62 0.75 -0.28
CA ARG A 41 -9.06 1.02 -1.62
C ARG A 41 -8.93 2.51 -1.92
N ALA A 42 -9.97 3.30 -1.66
CA ALA A 42 -9.98 4.73 -1.98
C ALA A 42 -8.87 5.51 -1.23
N VAL A 43 -8.60 5.13 0.03
CA VAL A 43 -7.55 5.75 0.83
C VAL A 43 -6.17 5.33 0.32
N ALA A 44 -5.99 4.04 0.00
CA ALA A 44 -4.76 3.53 -0.60
C ALA A 44 -4.42 4.25 -1.91
N GLN A 45 -5.41 4.43 -2.78
CA GLN A 45 -5.25 5.12 -4.06
C GLN A 45 -4.92 6.60 -3.88
N GLN A 46 -5.61 7.28 -2.97
CA GLN A 46 -5.35 8.69 -2.71
C GLN A 46 -3.94 8.89 -2.13
N PHE A 47 -3.53 8.03 -1.20
CA PHE A 47 -2.17 8.05 -0.64
C PHE A 47 -1.12 7.83 -1.74
N GLY A 48 -1.28 6.77 -2.54
CA GLY A 48 -0.37 6.47 -3.65
C GLY A 48 -0.25 7.63 -4.63
N ARG A 49 -1.37 8.25 -5.03
CA ARG A 49 -1.40 9.39 -5.95
C ARG A 49 -0.73 10.65 -5.40
N LEU A 50 -0.81 10.89 -4.08
CA LEU A 50 -0.13 12.01 -3.44
C LEU A 50 1.39 11.80 -3.39
N MET A 51 1.84 10.56 -3.19
CA MET A 51 3.26 10.24 -3.03
C MET A 51 3.97 10.04 -4.38
N TRP A 52 3.31 9.36 -5.32
CA TRP A 52 3.83 9.06 -6.65
C TRP A 52 2.75 9.33 -7.69
N PRO A 53 2.77 10.49 -8.36
CA PRO A 53 1.67 10.90 -9.23
C PRO A 53 1.33 9.93 -10.36
N SER A 54 2.28 9.10 -10.80
CA SER A 54 2.12 8.25 -12.00
C SER A 54 2.62 6.81 -11.88
N THR A 55 3.40 6.45 -10.85
CA THR A 55 4.08 5.15 -10.84
C THR A 55 3.48 4.13 -9.89
N PHE A 56 2.76 4.55 -8.84
CA PHE A 56 2.26 3.62 -7.81
C PHE A 56 1.29 2.57 -8.35
N GLU A 57 1.18 1.48 -7.61
CA GLU A 57 0.14 0.47 -7.78
C GLU A 57 -0.50 0.14 -6.43
N VAL A 58 -1.78 -0.19 -6.45
CA VAL A 58 -2.49 -0.74 -5.29
C VAL A 58 -2.86 -2.17 -5.61
N ILE A 59 -2.47 -3.09 -4.73
CA ILE A 59 -2.75 -4.52 -4.85
C ILE A 59 -3.78 -4.91 -3.79
N ASP A 60 -4.84 -5.59 -4.21
CA ASP A 60 -5.75 -6.29 -3.31
C ASP A 60 -5.08 -7.59 -2.83
N LEU A 61 -4.77 -7.68 -1.54
CA LEU A 61 -4.08 -8.82 -0.94
C LEU A 61 -4.92 -10.09 -0.89
N VAL A 62 -6.25 -9.98 -1.04
CA VAL A 62 -7.15 -11.14 -1.04
C VAL A 62 -7.23 -11.77 -2.42
N THR A 63 -7.34 -10.95 -3.48
CA THR A 63 -7.46 -11.45 -4.85
C THR A 63 -6.14 -11.50 -5.62
N GLY A 64 -5.13 -10.75 -5.16
CA GLY A 64 -3.85 -10.56 -5.86
C GLY A 64 -3.92 -9.57 -7.03
N GLU A 65 -5.06 -8.90 -7.24
CA GLU A 65 -5.29 -8.05 -8.40
C GLU A 65 -4.90 -6.58 -8.15
N ARG A 66 -4.59 -5.86 -9.23
CA ARG A 66 -4.33 -4.42 -9.22
C ARG A 66 -5.65 -3.65 -9.25
N VAL A 67 -5.79 -2.64 -8.40
CA VAL A 67 -7.07 -1.91 -8.20
C VAL A 67 -6.96 -0.39 -8.28
#